data_AF-A0A2R6T9L7-F1
#
_entry.id   AF-A0A2R6T9L7-F1
#
_cell.length_a   1.000
_cell.length_b   1.000
_cell.length_c   1.000
_cell.angle_alpha   90.00
_cell.angle_beta   90.00
_cell.angle_gamma   90.00
#
_symmetry.space_group_name_H-M   'P 1'
#
loop_
_entity.id
_entity.type
_entity.pdbx_description
1 polymer ?
#
loop_
_entity_poly.entity_id
_entity_poly.type
_entity_poly.pdbx_seq_one_letter_code
_entity_poly.pdbx_strand_id
1 'polypeptide(L)'
;MAVWIGGIFLKDEGGYEIVLRSLAHYKKRLRTISESPELKEAAAMFAPILVSQAQKRYPMVIEAQKKIEQVLQNSIPAQSLEQDLDTLQKALECRQSDIVKAQDTGREYFMKLLGDLQEAQKDLEPIKNALVKIKQYSD
;
A
#
# COMPACT_ATOMS: atom_id res chain seq x y z
N MET A 1 25.80 -13.25 0.78
CA MET A 1 24.63 -13.09 1.68
C MET A 1 23.70 -12.20 0.91
N ALA A 2 22.49 -12.69 0.59
CA ALA A 2 21.65 -11.98 -0.36
C ALA A 2 21.30 -10.58 0.18
N VAL A 3 21.56 -9.54 -0.60
CA VAL A 3 21.23 -8.16 -0.22
C VAL A 3 19.85 -7.84 -0.76
N TRP A 4 18.92 -7.49 0.12
CA TRP A 4 17.58 -7.08 -0.29
C TRP A 4 17.64 -5.73 -1.02
N ILE A 5 17.45 -5.76 -2.34
CA ILE A 5 17.48 -4.58 -3.22
C ILE A 5 16.31 -3.66 -2.93
N GLY A 6 15.20 -4.19 -2.40
CA GLY A 6 14.07 -3.38 -1.96
C GLY A 6 14.46 -2.31 -0.93
N GLY A 7 15.40 -2.62 -0.02
CA GLY A 7 15.91 -1.64 0.94
C GLY A 7 16.62 -0.46 0.27
N ILE A 8 17.43 -0.72 -0.75
CA ILE A 8 18.15 0.29 -1.54
C ILE A 8 17.14 1.13 -2.34
N PHE A 9 16.20 0.47 -3.03
CA PHE A 9 15.13 1.15 -3.77
C PHE A 9 14.34 2.11 -2.88
N LEU A 10 13.95 1.65 -1.69
CA LEU A 10 13.16 2.45 -0.76
C LEU A 10 13.94 3.66 -0.25
N LYS A 11 15.20 3.48 0.14
CA LYS A 11 15.99 4.53 0.80
C LYS A 11 16.70 5.45 -0.18
N ASP A 12 17.37 4.88 -1.17
CA ASP A 12 18.36 5.57 -2.00
C ASP A 12 17.82 5.95 -3.39
N GLU A 13 16.86 5.18 -3.94
CA GLU A 13 16.22 5.47 -5.25
C GLU A 13 14.92 6.32 -5.13
N GLY A 14 14.57 6.78 -3.92
CA GLY A 14 13.33 7.56 -3.68
C GLY A 14 12.05 6.71 -3.69
N GLY A 15 12.16 5.38 -3.70
CA GLY A 15 11.02 4.46 -3.73
C GLY A 15 10.08 4.58 -2.52
N TYR A 16 10.55 5.17 -1.41
CA TYR A 16 9.73 5.43 -0.24
C TYR A 16 8.49 6.29 -0.54
N GLU A 17 8.55 7.21 -1.51
CA GLU A 17 7.47 8.15 -1.76
C GLU A 17 6.17 7.46 -2.18
N ILE A 18 6.26 6.59 -3.19
CA ILE A 18 5.10 5.85 -3.69
C ILE A 18 4.60 4.84 -2.67
N VAL A 19 5.50 4.25 -1.89
CA VAL A 19 5.15 3.32 -0.82
C VAL A 19 4.44 4.03 0.32
N LEU A 20 4.91 5.20 0.76
CA LEU A 20 4.23 6.00 1.79
C LEU A 20 2.86 6.49 1.34
N ARG A 21 2.73 6.96 0.08
CA ARG A 21 1.42 7.30 -0.51
C ARG A 21 0.48 6.11 -0.52
N SER A 22 0.98 4.94 -0.90
CA SER A 22 0.21 3.69 -0.94
C SER A 22 -0.19 3.22 0.45
N LEU A 23 0.69 3.31 1.44
CA LEU A 23 0.36 3.02 2.85
C LEU A 23 -0.67 4.00 3.40
N ALA A 24 -0.56 5.29 3.07
CA ALA A 24 -1.54 6.29 3.49
C ALA A 24 -2.93 6.03 2.88
N HIS A 25 -2.97 5.64 1.61
CA HIS A 25 -4.18 5.20 0.92
C HIS A 25 -4.77 3.94 1.56
N TYR A 26 -3.94 2.92 1.75
CA TYR A 26 -4.35 1.65 2.33
C TYR A 26 -4.89 1.84 3.76
N LYS A 27 -4.26 2.71 4.55
CA LYS A 27 -4.77 3.11 5.87
C LYS A 27 -6.19 3.68 5.80
N LYS A 28 -6.48 4.57 4.84
CA LYS A 28 -7.83 5.10 4.62
C LYS A 28 -8.79 3.98 4.21
N ARG A 29 -8.38 3.12 3.26
CA ARG A 29 -9.17 1.97 2.77
C ARG A 29 -9.60 1.04 3.89
N LEU A 30 -8.65 0.69 4.79
CA LEU A 30 -8.91 -0.21 5.91
C LEU A 30 -9.93 0.38 6.90
N ARG A 31 -9.91 1.71 7.12
CA ARG A 31 -10.89 2.39 7.99
C ARG A 31 -12.29 2.44 7.40
N THR A 32 -12.40 2.56 6.09
CA THR A 32 -13.69 2.71 5.39
C THR A 32 -14.11 1.43 4.66
N ILE A 33 -13.53 0.27 5.02
CA ILE A 33 -13.78 -1.00 4.32
C ILE A 33 -15.25 -1.41 4.38
N SER A 34 -15.95 -1.09 5.48
CA SER A 34 -17.40 -1.36 5.66
C SER A 34 -18.28 -0.58 4.68
N GLU A 35 -17.79 0.54 4.16
CA GLU A 35 -18.49 1.36 3.17
C GLU A 35 -18.21 0.89 1.74
N SER A 36 -17.25 -0.02 1.55
CA SER A 36 -16.86 -0.55 0.25
C SER A 36 -18.06 -1.16 -0.45
N PRO A 37 -18.32 -0.80 -1.72
CA PRO A 37 -19.44 -1.36 -2.45
C PRO A 37 -19.26 -2.87 -2.70
N GLU A 38 -18.01 -3.36 -2.74
CA GLU A 38 -17.69 -4.79 -2.85
C GLU A 38 -18.14 -5.60 -1.63
N LEU A 39 -18.10 -5.00 -0.43
CA LEU A 39 -18.59 -5.65 0.80
C LEU A 39 -20.11 -5.65 0.88
N LYS A 40 -20.78 -4.70 0.22
CA LYS A 40 -22.25 -4.59 0.19
C LYS A 40 -22.89 -5.51 -0.86
N GLU A 41 -22.15 -5.81 -1.93
CA GLU A 41 -22.63 -6.61 -3.06
C GLU A 41 -22.18 -8.08 -2.94
N ALA A 42 -20.98 -8.38 -3.43
CA ALA A 42 -20.53 -9.76 -3.66
C ALA A 42 -19.97 -10.45 -2.41
N ALA A 43 -19.47 -9.69 -1.44
CA ALA A 43 -18.79 -10.22 -0.26
C ALA A 43 -19.60 -10.03 1.04
N ALA A 44 -20.91 -9.78 0.97
CA ALA A 44 -21.74 -9.51 2.14
C ALA A 44 -21.64 -10.60 3.22
N MET A 45 -21.58 -11.88 2.83
CA MET A 45 -21.41 -13.00 3.75
C MET A 45 -20.02 -13.05 4.42
N PHE A 46 -19.01 -12.43 3.80
CA PHE A 46 -17.65 -12.33 4.34
C PHE A 46 -17.36 -10.98 5.00
N ALA A 47 -18.31 -10.03 4.97
CA ALA A 47 -18.09 -8.67 5.47
C ALA A 47 -17.57 -8.62 6.93
N PRO A 48 -18.08 -9.42 7.89
CA PRO A 48 -17.53 -9.44 9.24
C PRO A 48 -16.05 -9.87 9.30
N ILE A 49 -15.69 -10.88 8.50
CA ILE A 49 -14.32 -11.40 8.43
C ILE A 49 -13.38 -10.35 7.82
N LEU A 50 -13.80 -9.72 6.72
CA LEU A 50 -13.03 -8.67 6.05
C LEU A 50 -12.81 -7.44 6.94
N VAL A 51 -13.84 -7.02 7.68
CA VAL A 51 -13.73 -5.93 8.67
C VAL A 51 -12.77 -6.29 9.80
N SER A 52 -12.86 -7.51 10.35
CA SER A 52 -11.94 -7.98 11.39
C SER A 52 -10.49 -8.05 10.90
N GLN A 53 -10.27 -8.54 9.67
CA GLN A 53 -8.94 -8.54 9.05
C GLN A 53 -8.42 -7.12 8.84
N ALA A 54 -9.28 -6.19 8.42
CA ALA A 54 -8.89 -4.80 8.24
C ALA A 54 -8.46 -4.15 9.56
N GLN A 55 -9.16 -4.43 10.66
CA GLN A 55 -8.79 -3.96 12.00
C GLN A 55 -7.42 -4.49 12.45
N LYS A 56 -7.09 -5.76 12.15
CA LYS A 56 -5.77 -6.34 12.45
C LYS A 56 -4.66 -5.74 11.59
N ARG A 57 -4.96 -5.45 10.32
CA ARG A 57 -3.98 -4.91 9.37
C ARG A 57 -3.68 -3.43 9.59
N TYR A 58 -4.65 -2.68 10.09
CA TYR A 58 -4.54 -1.24 10.34
C TYR A 58 -3.30 -0.83 11.17
N PRO A 59 -3.02 -1.44 12.36
CA PRO A 59 -1.81 -1.10 13.12
C PRO A 59 -0.52 -1.51 12.39
N MET A 60 -0.50 -2.58 11.60
CA MET A 60 0.68 -2.97 10.82
C MET A 60 1.04 -1.92 9.77
N VAL A 61 0.04 -1.31 9.13
CA VAL A 61 0.25 -0.22 8.17
C VAL A 61 0.85 1.01 8.85
N ILE A 62 0.37 1.36 10.05
CA ILE A 62 0.93 2.48 10.83
C ILE A 62 2.39 2.19 11.20
N GLU A 63 2.69 0.98 11.65
CA GLU A 63 4.06 0.61 12.02
C GLU A 63 5.00 0.61 10.81
N ALA A 64 4.55 0.11 9.65
CA ALA A 64 5.32 0.17 8.42
C ALA A 64 5.61 1.62 7.97
N GLN A 65 4.64 2.53 8.09
CA GLN A 65 4.86 3.97 7.82
C GLN A 65 5.96 4.54 8.74
N LYS A 66 5.86 4.28 10.04
CA LYS A 66 6.83 4.74 11.03
C LYS A 66 8.23 4.18 10.79
N LYS A 67 8.34 2.89 10.47
CA LYS A 67 9.63 2.28 10.16
C LYS A 67 10.28 2.88 8.91
N ILE A 68 9.50 3.20 7.87
CA ILE A 68 10.04 3.91 6.70
C ILE A 68 10.61 5.26 7.12
N GLU A 69 9.90 6.04 7.93
CA GLU A 69 10.40 7.33 8.44
C GLU A 69 11.70 7.14 9.24
N GLN A 70 11.78 6.11 10.08
CA GLN A 70 13.00 5.79 10.84
C GLN A 70 14.17 5.38 9.94
N VAL A 71 13.92 4.65 8.84
CA VAL A 71 14.95 4.32 7.83
C VAL A 71 15.46 5.57 7.13
N LEU A 72 14.58 6.49 6.75
CA LEU A 72 14.95 7.76 6.11
C LEU A 72 15.74 8.67 7.07
N GLN A 73 15.45 8.60 8.37
CA GLN A 73 16.21 9.28 9.43
C GLN A 73 17.49 8.54 9.83
N ASN A 74 17.85 7.43 9.16
CA ASN A 74 18.99 6.59 9.50
C ASN A 74 18.95 6.03 10.94
N SER A 75 17.77 5.98 11.57
CA SER A 75 17.59 5.47 12.94
C SER A 75 17.56 3.94 12.99
N ILE A 76 17.17 3.28 11.90
CA ILE A 76 17.19 1.82 11.71
C ILE A 76 17.69 1.48 10.29
N PRO A 77 18.26 0.28 10.07
CA PRO A 77 18.70 -0.14 8.73
C PRO A 77 17.51 -0.39 7.80
N ALA A 78 17.67 -0.13 6.50
CA ALA A 78 16.63 -0.36 5.49
C ALA A 78 16.18 -1.82 5.44
N GLN A 79 17.08 -2.76 5.73
CA GLN A 79 16.81 -4.20 5.79
C GLN A 79 15.76 -4.56 6.85
N SER A 80 15.56 -3.74 7.88
CA SER A 80 14.51 -3.98 8.88
C SER A 80 13.09 -3.95 8.30
N LEU A 81 12.89 -3.28 7.15
CA LEU A 81 11.61 -3.21 6.45
C LEU A 81 11.25 -4.51 5.71
N GLU A 82 12.18 -5.45 5.58
CA GLU A 82 11.91 -6.76 4.95
C GLU A 82 10.83 -7.53 5.71
N GLN A 83 10.77 -7.35 7.04
CA GLN A 83 9.73 -7.90 7.90
C GLN A 83 8.32 -7.38 7.57
N ASP A 84 8.24 -6.21 6.93
CA ASP A 84 7.00 -5.54 6.56
C ASP A 84 6.67 -5.71 5.07
N LEU A 85 7.43 -6.51 4.32
CA LEU A 85 7.30 -6.66 2.87
C LEU A 85 5.87 -6.97 2.40
N ASP A 86 5.17 -7.88 3.08
CA ASP A 86 3.76 -8.19 2.81
C ASP A 86 2.85 -6.95 3.01
N THR A 87 3.14 -6.09 3.99
CA THR A 87 2.43 -4.83 4.23
C THR A 87 2.69 -3.82 3.13
N LEU A 88 3.95 -3.66 2.72
CA LEU A 88 4.32 -2.74 1.65
C LEU A 88 3.69 -3.17 0.31
N GLN A 89 3.76 -4.47 -0.01
CA GLN A 89 3.18 -5.03 -1.21
C GLN A 89 1.66 -4.84 -1.26
N LYS A 90 0.94 -5.23 -0.18
CA LYS A 90 -0.53 -5.07 -0.15
C LYS A 90 -0.96 -3.61 -0.24
N ALA A 91 -0.18 -2.68 0.29
CA ALA A 91 -0.47 -1.26 0.18
C ALA A 91 -0.39 -0.77 -1.28
N LEU A 92 0.68 -1.18 -1.99
CA LEU A 92 0.87 -0.88 -3.41
C LEU A 92 -0.24 -1.49 -4.28
N GLU A 93 -0.54 -2.76 -4.09
CA GLU A 93 -1.62 -3.48 -4.79
C GLU A 93 -2.99 -2.85 -4.52
N CYS A 94 -3.26 -2.46 -3.27
CA CYS A 94 -4.51 -1.79 -2.90
C CYS A 94 -4.66 -0.46 -3.64
N ARG A 95 -3.61 0.37 -3.66
CA ARG A 95 -3.66 1.66 -4.36
C ARG A 95 -3.85 1.46 -5.86
N GLN A 96 -3.11 0.55 -6.48
CA GLN A 96 -3.25 0.23 -7.90
C GLN A 96 -4.66 -0.26 -8.23
N SER A 97 -5.18 -1.21 -7.45
CA SER A 97 -6.52 -1.78 -7.67
C SER A 97 -7.62 -0.73 -7.52
N ASP A 98 -7.54 0.14 -6.51
CA ASP A 98 -8.54 1.18 -6.30
C ASP A 98 -8.49 2.26 -7.40
N ILE A 99 -7.29 2.60 -7.94
CA ILE A 99 -7.16 3.50 -9.11
C ILE A 99 -7.87 2.89 -10.32
N VAL A 100 -7.56 1.63 -10.65
CA VAL A 100 -8.17 0.93 -11.80
C VAL A 100 -9.69 0.86 -11.63
N LYS A 101 -10.18 0.50 -10.44
CA LYS A 101 -11.63 0.46 -10.16
C LYS A 101 -12.29 1.82 -10.29
N ALA A 102 -11.63 2.89 -9.86
CA ALA A 102 -12.15 4.24 -10.04
C ALA A 102 -12.25 4.62 -11.52
N GLN A 103 -11.25 4.25 -12.33
CA GLN A 103 -11.25 4.47 -13.78
C GLN A 103 -12.36 3.68 -14.48
N ASP A 104 -12.48 2.40 -14.16
CA ASP A 104 -13.39 1.48 -14.89
C ASP A 104 -14.85 1.67 -14.50
N THR A 105 -15.12 1.97 -13.22
CA THR A 105 -16.49 1.95 -12.68
C THR A 105 -17.03 3.33 -12.33
N GLY A 106 -16.17 4.33 -12.12
CA GLY A 106 -16.57 5.65 -11.62
C GLY A 106 -17.27 5.63 -10.26
N ARG A 107 -17.21 4.52 -9.51
CA ARG A 107 -17.92 4.38 -8.23
C ARG A 107 -17.43 5.44 -7.23
N GLU A 108 -18.39 6.19 -6.68
CA GLU A 108 -18.14 7.34 -5.78
C GLU A 108 -17.22 6.99 -4.60
N TYR A 109 -17.33 5.77 -4.07
CA TYR A 109 -16.47 5.29 -2.99
C TYR A 109 -14.97 5.39 -3.34
N PHE A 110 -14.55 4.87 -4.51
CA PHE A 110 -13.13 4.89 -4.91
C PHE A 110 -12.68 6.31 -5.29
N MET A 111 -13.56 7.09 -5.93
CA MET A 111 -13.29 8.49 -6.26
C MET A 111 -13.03 9.32 -5.00
N LYS A 112 -13.86 9.18 -3.95
CA LYS A 112 -13.67 9.84 -2.65
C LYS A 112 -12.39 9.40 -1.94
N LEU A 113 -12.04 8.12 -2.06
CA LEU A 113 -10.86 7.58 -1.41
C LEU A 113 -9.55 8.11 -2.03
N LEU A 114 -9.52 8.19 -3.36
CA LEU A 114 -8.36 8.66 -4.13
C LEU A 114 -8.26 10.19 -4.18
N GLY A 115 -9.40 10.88 -4.20
CA GLY A 115 -9.48 12.32 -4.42
C GLY A 115 -9.39 12.65 -5.91
N ASP A 116 -8.28 13.26 -6.33
CA ASP A 116 -8.03 13.58 -7.74
C ASP A 116 -7.59 12.31 -8.50
N LEU A 117 -8.45 11.84 -9.40
CA LEU A 117 -8.18 10.65 -10.20
C LEU A 117 -7.05 10.86 -11.21
N GLN A 118 -6.93 12.05 -11.83
CA GLN A 118 -5.85 12.32 -12.78
C GLN A 118 -4.49 12.30 -12.10
N GLU A 119 -4.41 12.86 -10.88
CA GLU A 119 -3.19 12.80 -10.09
C GLU A 119 -2.90 11.37 -9.63
N ALA A 120 -3.92 10.64 -9.15
CA ALA A 120 -3.74 9.25 -8.70
C ALA A 120 -3.27 8.32 -9.82
N GLN A 121 -3.67 8.54 -11.07
CA GLN A 121 -3.22 7.74 -12.21
C GLN A 121 -1.72 7.82 -12.47
N LYS A 122 -1.07 8.95 -12.12
CA LYS A 122 0.39 9.10 -12.27
C LYS A 122 1.17 8.13 -11.39
N ASP A 123 0.53 7.58 -10.37
CA ASP A 123 1.14 6.60 -9.46
C ASP A 123 1.18 5.19 -10.07
N LEU A 124 0.46 4.87 -11.16
CA LEU A 124 0.39 3.51 -11.70
C LEU A 124 1.74 2.93 -12.12
N GLU A 125 2.55 3.69 -12.87
CA GLU A 125 3.90 3.26 -13.28
C GLU A 125 4.88 3.17 -12.11
N PRO A 126 4.97 4.18 -11.21
CA PRO A 126 5.75 4.07 -9.97
C PRO A 126 5.36 2.86 -9.11
N ILE A 127 4.07 2.52 -9.01
CA ILE A 127 3.60 1.36 -8.26
C ILE A 127 4.08 0.05 -8.91
N LYS A 128 3.97 -0.07 -10.24
CA LYS A 128 4.46 -1.27 -10.96
C LYS A 128 5.96 -1.47 -10.74
N ASN A 129 6.75 -0.40 -10.85
CA ASN A 129 8.18 -0.46 -10.59
C ASN A 129 8.48 -0.85 -9.13
N ALA A 130 7.78 -0.23 -8.17
CA ALA A 130 7.94 -0.55 -6.76
C ALA A 130 7.63 -2.01 -6.45
N LEU A 131 6.54 -2.57 -6.99
CA LEU A 131 6.15 -3.97 -6.79
C LEU A 131 7.21 -4.98 -7.27
N VAL A 132 7.99 -4.62 -8.31
CA VAL A 132 9.12 -5.42 -8.78
C VAL A 132 10.32 -5.24 -7.85
N LYS A 133 10.74 -4.00 -7.62
CA LYS A 133 11.95 -3.66 -6.86
C LYS A 133 11.93 -4.18 -5.42
N ILE A 134 10.79 -4.07 -4.71
CA ILE A 134 10.70 -4.54 -3.32
C ILE A 134 10.85 -6.06 -3.17
N LYS A 135 10.75 -6.83 -4.26
CA LYS A 135 10.89 -8.30 -4.22
C LYS A 135 12.27 -8.78 -4.66
N GLN A 136 13.16 -7.87 -5.08
CA GLN A 136 14.48 -8.22 -5.62
C GLN A 136 15.52 -8.41 -4.51
N TYR A 137 16.40 -9.39 -4.73
CA TYR A 137 17.59 -9.66 -3.94
C TYR A 137 18.78 -9.77 -4.91
N SER A 138 19.96 -9.31 -4.51
CA SER A 138 21.22 -9.65 -5.20
C SER A 138 21.90 -10.80 -4.49
N ASP A 139 22.53 -11.68 -5.27
CA ASP A 139 23.35 -12.79 -4.76
C ASP A 139 24.65 -12.31 -4.07
#